data_AF-A0A1G9CAX6-F1
#
_entry.id   AF-A0A1G9CAX6-F1
#
_cell.length_a   1.000
_cell.length_b   1.000
_cell.length_c   1.000
_cell.angle_alpha   90.00
_cell.angle_beta   90.00
_cell.angle_gamma   90.00
#
_symmetry.space_group_name_H-M   'P 1'
#
loop_
_entity.id
_entity.type
_entity.pdbx_description
1 polymer ?
#
loop_
_entity_poly.entity_id
_entity_poly.type
_entity_poly.pdbx_seq_one_letter_code
_entity_poly.pdbx_strand_id
1 'polypeptide(L)'
;MEAVGEFVPDQADRPGSAMPARLRPLAAVPCAAGDPVDCSVAAALALLRACSESAAGNVARLNFVEASDFADDVEDLSRTVEYLQIIAAAGVDRTRREAAAVQKASAGWGSDTAAGTAGDWLTGWNQEPGESTSAAASTAVAASAVADDGYRNSAEFLQARLRIGASEAKRRLVLAAELLPRTGIAGRALPPARQELAAAVA
;
A
#
# COMPACT_ATOMS: atom_id res chain seq x y z
N MET A 1 62.97 -35.90 11.59
CA MET A 1 62.77 -34.44 11.56
C MET A 1 61.69 -34.19 10.54
N GLU A 2 60.46 -34.13 11.03
CA GLU A 2 59.27 -33.98 10.21
C GLU A 2 59.20 -32.55 9.68
N ALA A 3 58.86 -32.43 8.38
CA ALA A 3 58.69 -31.18 7.69
C ALA A 3 57.40 -30.51 8.18
N VAL A 4 57.53 -29.34 8.82
CA VAL A 4 56.41 -28.45 9.10
C VAL A 4 56.10 -27.71 7.80
N GLY A 5 55.16 -28.25 7.04
CA GLY A 5 54.54 -27.57 5.90
C GLY A 5 53.70 -26.40 6.41
N GLU A 6 54.11 -25.21 6.02
CA GLU A 6 53.42 -23.94 6.21
C GLU A 6 52.05 -23.98 5.51
N PHE A 7 50.97 -23.87 6.30
CA PHE A 7 49.62 -23.77 5.80
C PHE A 7 49.40 -22.37 5.23
N VAL A 8 49.55 -22.23 3.92
CA VAL A 8 49.10 -21.06 3.15
C VAL A 8 47.62 -21.30 2.81
N PRO A 9 46.67 -20.52 3.36
CA PRO A 9 45.28 -20.65 2.95
C PRO A 9 45.14 -20.16 1.51
N ASP A 10 44.80 -21.11 0.65
CA ASP A 10 44.33 -20.95 -0.72
C ASP A 10 43.24 -19.86 -0.78
N GLN A 11 43.58 -18.73 -1.40
CA GLN A 11 42.62 -17.68 -1.72
C GLN A 11 41.76 -18.20 -2.86
N ALA A 12 40.75 -19.00 -2.52
CA ALA A 12 39.73 -19.39 -3.47
C ALA A 12 39.10 -18.12 -4.05
N ASP A 13 39.25 -17.97 -5.36
CA ASP A 13 38.60 -16.96 -6.19
C ASP A 13 37.15 -16.82 -5.74
N ARG A 14 36.80 -15.62 -5.22
CA ARG A 14 35.41 -15.28 -4.98
C ARG A 14 34.70 -15.35 -6.32
N PRO A 15 33.69 -16.21 -6.50
CA PRO A 15 32.82 -16.07 -7.66
C PRO A 15 32.22 -14.67 -7.58
N GLY A 16 32.58 -13.85 -8.56
CA GLY A 16 32.09 -12.50 -8.70
C GLY A 16 30.58 -12.51 -8.56
N SER A 17 30.07 -11.58 -7.76
CA SER A 17 28.67 -11.23 -7.65
C SER A 17 28.07 -11.18 -9.06
N ALA A 18 27.45 -12.29 -9.47
CA ALA A 18 26.64 -12.35 -10.66
C ALA A 18 25.39 -11.55 -10.30
N MET A 19 25.45 -10.24 -10.58
CA MET A 19 24.29 -9.38 -10.59
C MET A 19 23.23 -10.09 -11.45
N PRO A 20 22.10 -10.55 -10.86
CA PRO A 20 21.05 -11.12 -11.67
C PRO A 20 20.66 -10.07 -12.70
N ALA A 21 20.54 -10.52 -13.94
CA ALA A 21 20.33 -9.70 -15.11
C ALA A 21 19.24 -8.66 -14.79
N ARG A 22 19.64 -7.39 -14.86
CA ARG A 22 18.73 -6.24 -14.75
C ARG A 22 17.51 -6.55 -15.60
N LEU A 23 16.34 -6.61 -14.94
CA LEU A 23 15.04 -6.62 -15.59
C LEU A 23 15.14 -5.70 -16.82
N ARG A 24 14.93 -6.28 -18.01
CA ARG A 24 14.86 -5.52 -19.26
C ARG A 24 14.02 -4.27 -18.99
N PRO A 25 14.43 -3.07 -19.45
CA PRO A 25 13.54 -1.93 -19.45
C PRO A 25 12.32 -2.31 -20.29
N LEU A 26 11.24 -2.65 -19.59
CA LEU A 26 9.99 -3.05 -20.22
C LEU A 26 9.39 -1.76 -20.77
N ALA A 27 9.21 -1.73 -22.10
CA ALA A 27 8.66 -0.58 -22.79
C ALA A 27 7.40 -0.12 -22.05
N ALA A 28 7.36 1.16 -21.68
CA ALA A 28 6.27 1.75 -20.92
C ALA A 28 4.94 1.38 -21.59
N VAL A 29 4.10 0.64 -20.86
CA VAL A 29 2.70 0.45 -21.27
C VAL A 29 2.09 1.85 -21.32
N PRO A 30 1.57 2.32 -22.46
CA PRO A 30 1.01 3.65 -22.56
C PRO A 30 -0.23 3.72 -21.66
N CYS A 31 -0.08 4.37 -20.50
CA CYS A 31 -1.20 4.63 -19.63
C CYS A 31 -1.83 5.96 -20.04
N ALA A 32 -3.10 5.92 -20.45
CA ALA A 32 -3.92 7.14 -20.50
C ALA A 32 -3.96 7.76 -19.10
N ALA A 33 -4.21 9.08 -19.00
CA ALA A 33 -4.11 9.92 -17.81
C ALA A 33 -4.91 9.44 -16.56
N GLY A 34 -4.54 8.30 -15.99
CA GLY A 34 -4.93 7.79 -14.69
C GLY A 34 -3.78 7.92 -13.69
N ASP A 35 -4.08 7.67 -12.41
CA ASP A 35 -3.08 7.76 -11.35
C ASP A 35 -1.89 6.82 -11.67
N PRO A 36 -0.63 7.29 -11.52
CA PRO A 36 0.56 6.52 -11.93
C PRO A 36 0.69 5.16 -11.20
N VAL A 37 0.08 5.04 -10.03
CA VAL A 37 -0.01 3.79 -9.25
C VAL A 37 -0.95 2.78 -9.90
N ASP A 38 -2.09 3.22 -10.46
CA ASP A 38 -3.04 2.34 -11.13
C ASP A 38 -2.46 1.79 -12.44
N CYS A 39 -1.68 2.62 -13.15
CA CYS A 39 -0.96 2.25 -14.35
C CYS A 39 0.09 1.16 -14.11
N SER A 40 0.87 1.28 -13.04
CA SER A 40 1.93 0.31 -12.72
C SER A 40 1.35 -1.03 -12.28
N VAL A 41 0.27 -1.02 -11.47
CA VAL A 41 -0.44 -2.25 -11.07
C VAL A 41 -1.08 -2.93 -12.29
N ALA A 42 -1.70 -2.17 -13.20
CA ALA A 42 -2.27 -2.73 -14.42
C ALA A 42 -1.21 -3.38 -15.32
N ALA A 43 -0.06 -2.73 -15.49
CA ALA A 43 1.07 -3.27 -16.25
C ALA A 43 1.64 -4.55 -15.61
N ALA A 44 1.82 -4.55 -14.29
CA ALA A 44 2.29 -5.73 -13.55
C ALA A 44 1.31 -6.91 -13.70
N LEU A 45 0.00 -6.66 -13.59
CA LEU A 45 -1.02 -7.69 -13.79
C LEU A 45 -0.99 -8.26 -15.22
N ALA A 46 -0.79 -7.41 -16.23
CA ALA A 46 -0.66 -7.87 -17.62
C ALA A 46 0.54 -8.79 -17.81
N LEU A 47 1.69 -8.43 -17.23
CA LEU A 47 2.92 -9.24 -17.27
C LEU A 47 2.77 -10.58 -16.56
N LEU A 48 2.19 -10.58 -15.36
CA LEU A 48 1.97 -11.81 -14.59
C LEU A 48 1.02 -12.77 -15.30
N ARG A 49 -0.03 -12.25 -15.94
CA ARG A 49 -0.95 -13.06 -16.75
C ARG A 49 -0.24 -13.68 -17.95
N ALA A 50 0.49 -12.88 -18.72
CA ALA A 50 1.26 -13.38 -19.86
C ALA A 50 2.32 -14.42 -19.43
N CYS A 51 2.98 -14.21 -18.29
CA CYS A 51 3.91 -15.18 -17.71
C CYS A 51 3.19 -16.50 -17.38
N SER A 52 2.04 -16.42 -16.72
CA SER A 52 1.28 -17.60 -16.27
C SER A 52 0.83 -18.53 -17.41
N GLU A 53 0.58 -17.99 -18.62
CA GLU A 53 0.16 -18.78 -19.79
C GLU A 53 1.24 -19.77 -20.27
N SER A 54 2.53 -19.43 -20.08
CA SER A 54 3.66 -20.24 -20.55
C SER A 54 4.47 -20.88 -19.42
N ALA A 55 4.24 -20.46 -18.17
CA ALA A 55 5.02 -20.86 -17.00
C ALA A 55 5.14 -22.39 -16.84
N ALA A 56 4.03 -23.13 -16.90
CA ALA A 56 4.05 -24.58 -16.69
C ALA A 56 4.93 -25.32 -17.72
N GLY A 57 4.87 -24.90 -18.99
CA GLY A 57 5.69 -25.50 -20.06
C GLY A 57 7.17 -25.15 -19.97
N ASN A 58 7.48 -23.94 -19.47
CA ASN A 58 8.86 -23.50 -19.25
C ASN A 58 9.47 -24.19 -18.03
N VAL A 59 8.75 -24.23 -16.91
CA VAL A 59 9.20 -24.86 -15.64
C VAL A 59 9.49 -26.35 -15.82
N ALA A 60 8.69 -27.05 -16.63
CA ALA A 60 8.91 -28.48 -16.91
C ALA A 60 10.24 -28.79 -17.62
N ARG A 61 10.92 -27.79 -18.18
CA ARG A 61 12.21 -27.94 -18.88
C ARG A 61 13.40 -27.52 -18.04
N LEU A 62 13.15 -26.94 -16.86
CA LEU A 62 14.19 -26.47 -15.96
C LEU A 62 14.89 -27.66 -15.29
N ASN A 63 16.19 -27.51 -15.07
CA ASN A 63 16.90 -28.37 -14.13
C ASN A 63 16.62 -27.94 -12.67
N PHE A 64 17.13 -28.69 -11.70
CA PHE A 64 16.86 -28.42 -10.27
C PHE A 64 17.27 -27.01 -9.84
N VAL A 65 18.46 -26.53 -10.22
CA VAL A 65 18.95 -25.21 -9.82
C VAL A 65 18.07 -24.11 -10.41
N GLU A 66 17.79 -24.20 -11.71
CA GLU A 66 16.91 -23.24 -12.39
C GLU A 66 15.49 -23.23 -11.81
N ALA A 67 14.97 -24.39 -11.41
CA ALA A 67 13.67 -24.50 -10.76
C ALA A 67 13.68 -23.91 -9.34
N SER A 68 14.78 -24.05 -8.60
CA SER A 68 14.97 -23.42 -7.28
C SER A 68 15.04 -21.90 -7.40
N ASP A 69 15.85 -21.36 -8.31
CA ASP A 69 15.95 -19.92 -8.54
C ASP A 69 14.58 -19.33 -8.93
N PHE A 70 13.84 -20.02 -9.80
CA PHE A 70 12.48 -19.62 -10.15
C PHE A 70 11.51 -19.63 -8.95
N ALA A 71 11.62 -20.62 -8.05
CA ALA A 71 10.81 -20.66 -6.84
C ALA A 71 11.14 -19.50 -5.88
N ASP A 72 12.43 -19.15 -5.77
CA ASP A 72 12.89 -18.02 -4.96
C ASP A 72 12.35 -16.68 -5.52
N ASP A 73 12.39 -16.49 -6.84
CA ASP A 73 11.81 -15.30 -7.49
C ASP A 73 10.28 -15.18 -7.27
N VAL A 74 9.55 -16.30 -7.34
CA VAL A 74 8.10 -16.33 -7.08
C VAL A 74 7.79 -16.01 -5.62
N GLU A 75 8.61 -16.46 -4.68
CA GLU A 75 8.47 -16.15 -3.26
C GLU A 75 8.78 -14.66 -2.98
N ASP A 76 9.77 -14.07 -3.66
CA ASP A 76 10.05 -12.63 -3.56
C ASP A 76 8.89 -11.77 -4.11
N LEU A 77 8.32 -12.19 -5.25
CA LEU A 77 7.10 -11.58 -5.79
C LEU A 77 5.93 -11.70 -4.80
N SER A 78 5.76 -12.86 -4.17
CA SER A 78 4.72 -13.10 -3.16
C SER A 78 4.85 -12.13 -1.98
N ARG A 79 6.07 -11.97 -1.44
CA ARG A 79 6.36 -11.00 -0.36
C ARG A 79 6.07 -9.56 -0.77
N THR A 80 6.47 -9.18 -1.98
CA THR A 80 6.18 -7.84 -2.54
C THR A 80 4.67 -7.59 -2.63
N VAL A 81 3.91 -8.57 -3.14
CA VAL A 81 2.45 -8.47 -3.25
C VAL A 81 1.79 -8.37 -1.87
N GLU A 82 2.24 -9.14 -0.88
CA GLU A 82 1.75 -9.06 0.49
C GLU A 82 1.98 -7.65 1.09
N TYR A 83 3.15 -7.04 0.85
CA TYR A 83 3.42 -5.67 1.29
C TYR A 83 2.50 -4.65 0.61
N LEU A 84 2.26 -4.78 -0.70
CA LEU A 84 1.30 -3.94 -1.42
C LEU A 84 -0.12 -4.10 -0.89
N GLN A 85 -0.53 -5.31 -0.48
CA GLN A 85 -1.82 -5.55 0.14
C GLN A 85 -1.97 -4.85 1.50
N ILE A 86 -0.90 -4.77 2.29
CA ILE A 86 -0.86 -4.01 3.55
C ILE A 86 -1.00 -2.50 3.27
N ILE A 87 -0.27 -1.97 2.28
CA ILE A 87 -0.37 -0.56 1.87
C ILE A 87 -1.80 -0.23 1.41
N ALA A 88 -2.40 -1.08 0.57
CA ALA A 88 -3.75 -0.88 0.07
C ALA A 88 -4.78 -0.88 1.20
N ALA A 89 -4.67 -1.81 2.16
CA ALA A 89 -5.54 -1.85 3.34
C ALA A 89 -5.41 -0.58 4.20
N ALA A 90 -4.19 -0.07 4.38
CA ALA A 90 -3.93 1.18 5.07
C ALA A 90 -4.54 2.39 4.36
N GLY A 91 -4.46 2.41 3.03
CA GLY A 91 -5.08 3.44 2.18
C GLY A 91 -6.59 3.50 2.39
N VAL A 92 -7.27 2.35 2.36
CA VAL A 92 -8.72 2.24 2.63
C VAL A 92 -9.07 2.71 4.03
N ASP A 93 -8.32 2.27 5.05
CA ASP A 93 -8.61 2.63 6.43
C ASP A 93 -8.41 4.13 6.69
N ARG A 94 -7.36 4.71 6.10
CA ARG A 94 -7.10 6.15 6.17
C ARG A 94 -8.23 6.95 5.51
N THR A 95 -8.63 6.63 4.29
CA THR A 95 -9.70 7.37 3.58
C THR A 95 -11.04 7.24 4.29
N ARG A 96 -11.32 6.10 4.94
CA ARG A 96 -12.51 5.94 5.80
C ARG A 96 -12.47 6.81 7.04
N ARG A 97 -11.33 6.90 7.73
CA ARG A 97 -11.16 7.77 8.90
C ARG A 97 -11.26 9.25 8.53
N GLU A 98 -10.69 9.64 7.39
CA GLU A 98 -10.81 10.99 6.84
C GLU A 98 -12.28 11.33 6.53
N ALA A 99 -13.01 10.44 5.85
CA ALA A 99 -14.45 10.60 5.59
C ALA A 99 -15.28 10.76 6.88
N ALA A 100 -15.03 9.91 7.88
CA ALA A 100 -15.72 10.01 9.17
C ALA A 100 -15.40 11.32 9.91
N ALA A 101 -14.18 11.83 9.81
CA ALA A 101 -13.79 13.11 10.40
C ALA A 101 -14.48 14.30 9.71
N VAL A 102 -14.58 14.28 8.37
CA VAL A 102 -15.33 15.28 7.59
C VAL A 102 -16.80 15.29 8.00
N GLN A 103 -17.43 14.13 8.13
CA GLN A 103 -18.82 14.04 8.58
C GLN A 103 -19.02 14.58 10.00
N LYS A 104 -18.13 14.23 10.93
CA LYS A 104 -18.18 14.73 12.30
C LYS A 104 -18.02 16.25 12.35
N ALA A 105 -17.16 16.81 11.51
CA ALA A 105 -16.98 18.26 11.38
C ALA A 105 -18.22 18.93 10.76
N SER A 106 -18.90 18.31 9.79
CA SER A 106 -20.16 18.85 9.26
C SER A 106 -21.35 18.71 10.20
N ALA A 107 -21.32 17.73 11.13
CA ALA A 107 -22.36 17.50 12.13
C ALA A 107 -22.13 18.28 13.44
N GLY A 108 -20.96 18.90 13.63
CA GLY A 108 -20.56 19.61 14.84
C GLY A 108 -20.32 21.10 14.57
N TRP A 109 -21.04 21.96 15.30
CA TRP A 109 -21.18 23.42 15.14
C TRP A 109 -22.22 23.84 14.08
N GLY A 110 -23.49 23.80 14.50
CA GLY A 110 -24.55 24.57 13.85
C GLY A 110 -25.34 23.88 12.74
N SER A 111 -25.51 22.55 12.75
CA SER A 111 -26.59 21.93 11.96
C SER A 111 -27.93 21.99 12.70
N ASP A 112 -28.31 23.18 13.16
CA ASP A 112 -29.70 23.47 13.49
C ASP A 112 -30.36 23.96 12.20
N THR A 113 -30.98 23.06 11.45
CA THR A 113 -32.19 23.45 10.70
C THR A 113 -33.33 23.67 11.69
N ALA A 114 -33.18 24.66 12.56
CA ALA A 114 -34.26 25.26 13.31
C ALA A 114 -34.57 26.59 12.63
N ALA A 115 -35.63 26.58 11.83
CA ALA A 115 -36.29 27.82 11.48
C ALA A 115 -36.71 28.51 12.79
N GLY A 116 -36.07 29.64 13.11
CA GLY A 116 -36.62 30.61 14.06
C GLY A 116 -35.71 31.01 15.22
N THR A 117 -35.18 32.23 15.08
CA THR A 117 -34.92 33.24 16.13
C THR A 117 -33.61 33.17 16.92
N ALA A 118 -32.75 34.14 16.59
CA ALA A 118 -31.91 34.96 17.47
C ALA A 118 -31.01 34.25 18.50
N GLY A 119 -29.72 34.20 18.18
CA GLY A 119 -28.67 33.77 19.10
C GLY A 119 -27.29 34.17 18.57
N ASP A 120 -27.06 35.47 18.56
CA ASP A 120 -25.78 36.15 18.37
C ASP A 120 -24.63 35.48 19.17
N TRP A 121 -23.72 34.83 18.45
CA TRP A 121 -22.30 34.70 18.82
C TRP A 121 -21.47 34.94 17.56
N LEU A 122 -21.57 36.16 17.04
CA LEU A 122 -20.69 36.69 16.01
C LEU A 122 -19.29 36.91 16.62
N THR A 123 -18.39 35.94 16.48
CA THR A 123 -16.95 36.19 16.62
C THR A 123 -16.31 36.13 15.24
N GLY A 124 -15.98 37.32 14.73
CA GLY A 124 -15.53 37.54 13.37
C GLY A 124 -14.20 36.88 13.04
N TRP A 125 -14.17 36.24 11.87
CA TRP A 125 -12.99 36.11 11.03
C TRP A 125 -13.46 36.32 9.58
N ASN A 126 -12.91 37.32 8.89
CA ASN A 126 -13.19 37.60 7.49
C ASN A 126 -12.87 36.38 6.62
N GLN A 127 -13.81 35.97 5.77
CA GLN A 127 -13.52 35.08 4.64
C GLN A 127 -14.14 35.67 3.37
N GLU A 128 -13.28 36.18 2.49
CA GLU A 128 -13.63 36.42 1.10
C GLU A 128 -13.80 35.05 0.40
N PRO A 129 -14.78 34.91 -0.52
CA PRO A 129 -15.02 33.66 -1.22
C PRO A 129 -13.98 33.46 -2.33
N GLY A 130 -12.86 32.83 -2.02
CA GLY A 130 -11.89 32.35 -3.01
C GLY A 130 -12.14 30.88 -3.40
N GLU A 131 -12.74 30.67 -4.58
CA GLU A 131 -12.65 29.54 -5.54
C GLU A 131 -12.39 28.06 -5.09
N SER A 132 -12.52 27.69 -3.82
CA SER A 132 -12.21 26.33 -3.31
C SER A 132 -13.43 25.43 -3.08
N THR A 133 -14.64 25.93 -3.36
CA THR A 133 -15.90 25.25 -3.02
C THR A 133 -16.08 23.91 -3.75
N SER A 134 -15.55 23.75 -4.96
CA SER A 134 -15.75 22.51 -5.74
C SER A 134 -14.99 21.31 -5.16
N ALA A 135 -13.73 21.47 -4.74
CA ALA A 135 -12.96 20.37 -4.15
C ALA A 135 -13.50 19.98 -2.76
N ALA A 136 -13.87 20.95 -1.94
CA ALA A 136 -14.50 20.71 -0.64
C ALA A 136 -15.87 20.01 -0.77
N ALA A 137 -16.68 20.40 -1.76
CA ALA A 137 -17.94 19.73 -2.07
C ALA A 137 -17.71 18.28 -2.57
N SER A 138 -16.72 18.04 -3.44
CA SER A 138 -16.35 16.69 -3.88
C SER A 138 -15.86 15.81 -2.74
N THR A 139 -15.05 16.34 -1.81
CA THR A 139 -14.62 15.61 -0.61
C THR A 139 -15.79 15.30 0.33
N ALA A 140 -16.73 16.23 0.50
CA ALA A 140 -17.93 15.99 1.31
C ALA A 140 -18.86 14.92 0.71
N VAL A 141 -19.06 14.92 -0.61
CA VAL A 141 -19.84 13.89 -1.31
C VAL A 141 -19.17 12.51 -1.23
N ALA A 142 -17.85 12.44 -1.42
CA ALA A 142 -17.10 11.20 -1.25
C ALA A 142 -17.15 10.70 0.21
N ALA A 143 -17.07 11.61 1.19
CA ALA A 143 -17.19 11.29 2.60
C ALA A 143 -18.58 10.73 2.96
N SER A 144 -19.66 11.28 2.39
CA SER A 144 -21.01 10.72 2.54
C SER A 144 -21.10 9.32 1.96
N ALA A 145 -20.61 9.11 0.73
CA ALA A 145 -20.65 7.80 0.08
C ALA A 145 -19.90 6.70 0.87
N VAL A 146 -18.80 7.06 1.55
CA VAL A 146 -18.06 6.13 2.42
C VAL A 146 -18.81 5.85 3.72
N ALA A 147 -19.59 6.80 4.26
CA ALA A 147 -20.43 6.56 5.43
C ALA A 147 -21.70 5.76 5.10
N ASP A 148 -22.23 5.94 3.89
CA ASP A 148 -23.43 5.27 3.39
C ASP A 148 -23.15 3.89 2.79
N ASP A 149 -21.89 3.41 2.85
CA ASP A 149 -21.48 2.12 2.29
C ASP A 149 -22.01 0.90 3.08
N GLY A 150 -22.64 1.12 4.25
CA GLY A 150 -23.30 0.11 5.06
C GLY A 150 -22.38 -0.77 5.90
N TYR A 151 -21.06 -0.54 5.86
CA TYR A 151 -20.09 -1.30 6.66
C TYR A 151 -19.79 -0.58 7.98
N ARG A 152 -19.63 -1.31 9.09
CA ARG A 152 -19.37 -0.66 10.40
C ARG A 152 -17.93 -0.19 10.54
N ASN A 153 -17.00 -0.87 9.88
CA ASN A 153 -15.57 -0.60 9.97
C ASN A 153 -14.83 -1.04 8.70
N SER A 154 -13.58 -0.60 8.57
CA SER A 154 -12.71 -0.92 7.43
C SER A 154 -12.47 -2.42 7.25
N ALA A 155 -12.46 -3.21 8.33
CA ALA A 155 -12.25 -4.66 8.22
C ALA A 155 -13.44 -5.37 7.57
N GLU A 156 -14.68 -4.99 7.92
CA GLU A 156 -15.91 -5.50 7.29
C GLU A 156 -15.99 -5.12 5.80
N PHE A 157 -15.64 -3.86 5.49
CA PHE A 157 -15.56 -3.40 4.11
C PHE A 157 -14.54 -4.23 3.30
N LEU A 158 -13.32 -4.41 3.82
CA LEU A 158 -12.27 -5.18 3.14
C LEU A 158 -12.67 -6.65 2.96
N GLN A 159 -13.31 -7.26 3.96
CA GLN A 159 -13.83 -8.62 3.86
C GLN A 159 -14.81 -8.75 2.68
N ALA A 160 -15.80 -7.86 2.59
CA ALA A 160 -16.81 -7.92 1.53
C ALA A 160 -16.21 -7.61 0.16
N ARG A 161 -15.33 -6.60 0.07
CA ARG A 161 -14.73 -6.13 -1.18
C ARG A 161 -13.72 -7.12 -1.76
N LEU A 162 -12.85 -7.68 -0.92
CA LEU A 162 -11.75 -8.55 -1.33
C LEU A 162 -12.10 -10.04 -1.23
N ARG A 163 -13.24 -10.39 -0.62
CA ARG A 163 -13.68 -11.77 -0.37
C ARG A 163 -12.67 -12.59 0.44
N ILE A 164 -12.07 -11.95 1.45
CA ILE A 164 -11.11 -12.56 2.39
C ILE A 164 -11.76 -12.85 3.74
N GLY A 165 -11.12 -13.67 4.57
CA GLY A 165 -11.59 -13.94 5.93
C GLY A 165 -11.47 -12.71 6.85
N ALA A 166 -12.31 -12.65 7.89
CA ALA A 166 -12.28 -11.56 8.87
C ALA A 166 -10.93 -11.45 9.60
N SER A 167 -10.30 -12.57 9.93
CA SER A 167 -8.97 -12.59 10.55
C SER A 167 -7.90 -12.00 9.63
N GLU A 168 -8.01 -12.23 8.33
CA GLU A 168 -7.05 -11.74 7.34
C GLU A 168 -7.21 -10.23 7.11
N ALA A 169 -8.44 -9.73 7.02
CA ALA A 169 -8.70 -8.29 6.96
C ALA A 169 -8.13 -7.57 8.20
N LYS A 170 -8.33 -8.14 9.40
CA LYS A 170 -7.77 -7.62 10.65
C LYS A 170 -6.25 -7.67 10.67
N ARG A 171 -5.65 -8.79 10.23
CA ARG A 171 -4.19 -8.95 10.14
C ARG A 171 -3.57 -7.83 9.31
N ARG A 172 -4.12 -7.55 8.12
CA ARG A 172 -3.63 -6.46 7.25
C ARG A 172 -3.69 -5.08 7.90
N LEU A 173 -4.79 -4.76 8.59
CA LEU A 173 -4.92 -3.48 9.29
C LEU A 173 -3.96 -3.34 10.48
N VAL A 174 -3.72 -4.42 11.22
CA VAL A 174 -2.73 -4.43 12.31
C VAL A 174 -1.32 -4.26 11.76
N LEU A 175 -0.95 -5.04 10.74
CA LEU A 175 0.37 -4.93 10.10
C LEU A 175 0.59 -3.55 9.49
N ALA A 176 -0.44 -2.95 8.88
CA ALA A 176 -0.37 -1.59 8.37
C ALA A 176 -0.01 -0.58 9.47
N ALA A 177 -0.62 -0.70 10.65
CA ALA A 177 -0.32 0.19 11.78
C ALA A 177 1.10 0.01 12.33
N GLU A 178 1.69 -1.17 12.18
CA GLU A 178 3.02 -1.49 12.70
C GLU A 178 4.16 -1.18 11.71
N LEU A 179 3.93 -1.44 10.42
CA LEU A 179 4.97 -1.45 9.39
C LEU A 179 5.00 -0.19 8.53
N LEU A 180 3.91 0.56 8.43
CA LEU A 180 3.87 1.75 7.57
C LEU A 180 4.27 3.03 8.31
N PRO A 181 4.82 4.04 7.60
CA PRO A 181 5.03 5.37 8.16
C PRO A 181 3.75 5.94 8.75
N ARG A 182 3.87 6.61 9.90
CA ARG A 182 2.73 7.17 10.64
C ARG A 182 2.73 8.68 10.52
N THR A 183 1.56 9.31 10.67
CA THR A 183 1.46 10.78 10.71
C THR A 183 1.33 11.22 12.16
N GLY A 184 2.26 12.05 12.64
CA GLY A 184 2.18 12.67 13.96
C GLY A 184 1.11 13.75 14.02
N ILE A 185 0.77 14.21 15.24
CA ILE A 185 -0.27 15.23 15.48
C ILE A 185 -0.01 16.54 14.71
N ALA A 186 1.26 16.90 14.51
CA ALA A 186 1.67 18.07 13.73
C ALA A 186 1.74 17.82 12.20
N GLY A 187 1.22 16.70 11.70
CA GLY A 187 1.28 16.32 10.28
C GLY A 187 2.63 15.76 9.80
N ARG A 188 3.65 15.73 10.67
CA ARG A 188 4.97 15.18 10.31
C ARG A 188 4.93 13.66 10.14
N ALA A 189 5.63 13.15 9.13
CA ALA A 189 5.88 11.72 9.00
C ALA A 189 6.75 11.23 10.18
N LEU A 190 6.30 10.14 10.79
CA LEU A 190 6.98 9.41 11.84
C LEU A 190 7.37 8.04 11.27
N PRO A 191 8.51 7.49 11.69
CA PRO A 191 8.90 6.17 11.25
C PRO A 191 7.89 5.10 11.67
N PRO A 192 7.89 3.93 10.98
CA PRO A 192 7.12 2.76 11.38
C PRO A 192 7.30 2.44 12.86
N ALA A 193 6.29 1.84 13.48
CA ALA A 193 6.41 1.41 14.88
C ALA A 193 7.47 0.31 15.03
N ARG A 194 7.63 -0.53 14.00
CA ARG A 194 8.64 -1.59 13.93
C ARG A 194 9.55 -1.38 12.72
N GLN A 195 10.54 -0.50 12.87
CA GLN A 195 11.40 -0.03 11.77
C GLN A 195 12.19 -1.16 11.09
N GLU A 196 12.81 -2.05 11.87
CA GLU A 196 13.59 -3.16 11.32
C GLU A 196 12.72 -4.15 10.53
N LEU A 197 11.50 -4.43 11.02
CA LEU A 197 10.56 -5.29 10.31
C LEU A 197 10.02 -4.61 9.05
N ALA A 198 9.78 -3.30 9.11
CA ALA A 198 9.37 -2.55 7.94
C ALA A 198 10.46 -2.55 6.86
N ALA A 199 11.73 -2.40 7.24
CA ALA A 199 12.86 -2.46 6.33
C ALA A 199 13.08 -3.87 5.73
N ALA A 200 12.72 -4.93 6.45
CA ALA A 200 12.84 -6.30 5.96
C ALA A 200 11.72 -6.72 4.99
N VAL A 201 10.60 -5.96 4.94
CA VAL A 201 9.40 -6.29 4.16
C VAL A 201 9.20 -5.33 2.97
N ALA A 202 9.89 -4.19 2.96
CA ALA A 202 9.81 -3.15 1.92
C ALA A 202 10.96 -3.25 0.90
#